data_AF-A0A2R6P0H8-F1
#
_entry.id   AF-A0A2R6P0H8-F1
#
_cell.length_a   1.000
_cell.length_b   1.000
_cell.length_c   1.000
_cell.angle_alpha   90.00
_cell.angle_beta   90.00
_cell.angle_gamma   90.00
#
_symmetry.space_group_name_H-M   'P 1'
#
loop_
_entity.id
_entity.type
_entity.pdbx_description
1 polymer ?
#
loop_
_entity_poly.entity_id
_entity_poly.type
_entity_poly.pdbx_seq_one_letter_code
_entity_poly.pdbx_strand_id
1 'polypeptide(L)'
;MAEGSTVASLTKEDLDVLTVAEIRGIISHRLAIPRSHHSSKALLLEWILARADVGLIETLAAVIQVKLADRLSKREQQKRKNTEQVRSQRKAARVEAIEQRTNHDPNLYLDLPSEDVLHRCYESYIEATSDAAVKLSICAVCARELIPKDDSVSNIALSDIPNT
;
A
#
# COMPACT_ATOMS: atom_id res chain seq x y z
N MET A 1 32.93 -31.07 -29.13
CA MET A 1 31.56 -31.60 -28.92
C MET A 1 30.91 -30.62 -27.95
N ALA A 2 30.00 -29.80 -28.47
CA ALA A 2 29.60 -28.54 -27.87
C ALA A 2 28.70 -28.72 -26.64
N GLU A 3 28.90 -27.80 -25.70
CA GLU A 3 28.35 -27.72 -24.36
C GLU A 3 26.81 -27.68 -24.37
N GLY A 4 26.21 -28.52 -23.53
CA GLY A 4 24.79 -28.46 -23.22
C GLY A 4 24.49 -27.22 -22.40
N SER A 5 24.09 -26.14 -23.09
CA SER A 5 23.53 -24.95 -22.48
C SER A 5 22.25 -25.34 -21.72
N THR A 6 22.35 -25.33 -20.39
CA THR A 6 21.22 -25.49 -19.47
C THR A 6 20.45 -24.17 -19.47
N VAL A 7 19.59 -24.00 -20.48
CA VAL A 7 18.73 -22.82 -20.58
C VAL A 7 17.78 -22.82 -19.39
N ALA A 8 17.91 -21.80 -18.53
CA ALA A 8 16.99 -21.58 -17.42
C ALA A 8 15.55 -21.52 -17.98
N SER A 9 14.71 -22.46 -17.54
CA SER A 9 13.32 -22.52 -17.99
C SER A 9 12.54 -21.38 -17.33
N LEU A 10 12.13 -20.40 -18.13
CA LEU A 10 11.31 -19.27 -17.70
C LEU A 10 9.88 -19.76 -17.41
N THR A 11 9.33 -19.46 -16.24
CA THR A 11 7.95 -19.83 -15.89
C THR A 11 6.98 -18.66 -16.03
N LYS A 12 5.67 -18.94 -15.98
CA LYS A 12 4.63 -17.89 -16.03
C LYS A 12 4.68 -17.00 -14.80
N GLU A 13 5.01 -17.61 -13.65
CA GLU A 13 5.17 -16.96 -12.35
C GLU A 13 6.33 -15.97 -12.34
N ASP A 14 7.45 -16.31 -13.00
CA ASP A 14 8.61 -15.42 -13.14
C ASP A 14 8.24 -14.16 -13.93
N LEU A 15 7.51 -14.35 -15.03
CA LEU A 15 7.05 -13.26 -15.89
C LEU A 15 5.98 -12.38 -15.24
N ASP A 16 5.24 -12.90 -14.26
CA ASP A 16 4.21 -12.13 -13.57
C ASP A 16 4.78 -10.98 -12.71
N VAL A 17 6.07 -11.07 -12.35
CA VAL A 17 6.82 -9.98 -11.70
C VAL A 17 6.87 -8.72 -12.57
N LEU A 18 6.82 -8.89 -13.89
CA LEU A 18 6.81 -7.80 -14.87
C LEU A 18 5.38 -7.34 -15.20
N THR A 19 5.27 -6.05 -15.49
CA THR A 19 4.05 -5.43 -16.02
C THR A 19 3.96 -5.68 -17.52
N VAL A 20 2.75 -5.61 -18.07
CA VAL A 20 2.51 -5.76 -19.52
C VAL A 20 3.31 -4.72 -20.32
N ALA A 21 3.47 -3.51 -19.80
CA ALA A 21 4.25 -2.46 -20.45
C ALA A 21 5.75 -2.79 -20.52
N GLU A 22 6.34 -3.27 -19.42
CA GLU A 22 7.75 -3.70 -19.39
C GLU A 22 7.99 -4.89 -20.31
N ILE A 23 7.10 -5.89 -20.27
CA ILE A 23 7.15 -7.06 -21.15
C ILE A 23 7.14 -6.60 -22.61
N ARG A 24 6.20 -5.71 -22.98
CA ARG A 24 6.11 -5.15 -24.34
C ARG A 24 7.36 -4.37 -24.73
N GLY A 25 7.92 -3.58 -23.82
CA GLY A 25 9.16 -2.85 -24.08
C GLY A 25 10.31 -3.77 -24.45
N ILE A 26 10.46 -4.89 -23.74
CA ILE A 26 11.53 -5.87 -23.97
C ILE A 26 11.32 -6.65 -25.28
N ILE A 27 10.08 -7.03 -25.60
CA ILE A 27 9.78 -7.91 -26.75
C ILE A 27 9.52 -7.17 -28.06
N SER A 28 9.26 -5.85 -28.05
CA SER A 28 8.72 -5.14 -29.24
C SER A 28 9.58 -5.23 -30.51
N HIS A 29 10.88 -5.47 -30.37
CA HIS A 29 11.83 -5.60 -31.49
C HIS A 29 12.21 -7.05 -31.80
N ARG A 30 11.83 -8.00 -30.94
CA ARG A 30 12.30 -9.38 -30.98
C ARG A 30 11.20 -10.38 -31.29
N LEU A 31 9.94 -10.06 -30.97
CA LEU A 31 8.83 -10.98 -31.12
C LEU A 31 7.57 -10.27 -31.62
N ALA A 32 7.04 -10.73 -32.76
CA ALA A 32 5.78 -10.22 -33.30
C ALA A 32 4.60 -10.85 -32.54
N ILE A 33 3.76 -9.99 -31.95
CA ILE A 33 2.61 -10.41 -31.14
C ILE A 33 1.32 -10.25 -31.96
N PRO A 34 0.55 -11.32 -32.19
CA PRO A 34 -0.75 -11.25 -32.86
C PRO A 34 -1.71 -10.37 -32.08
N ARG A 35 -2.53 -9.57 -32.78
CA ARG A 35 -3.51 -8.63 -32.18
C ARG A 35 -4.39 -9.27 -31.10
N SER A 36 -4.78 -10.53 -31.27
CA SER A 36 -5.58 -11.30 -30.30
C SER A 36 -4.92 -11.52 -28.94
N HIS A 37 -3.59 -11.45 -28.86
CA HIS A 37 -2.81 -11.67 -27.62
C HIS A 37 -2.47 -10.35 -26.92
N HIS A 38 -2.93 -9.19 -27.42
CA HIS A 38 -2.69 -7.88 -26.79
C HIS A 38 -3.68 -7.57 -25.68
N SER A 39 -4.88 -8.16 -25.68
CA SER A 39 -5.93 -7.84 -24.70
C SER A 39 -5.72 -8.53 -23.35
N SER A 40 -5.08 -9.70 -23.33
CA SER A 40 -4.91 -10.52 -22.14
C SER A 40 -3.43 -10.72 -21.81
N LYS A 41 -3.06 -10.41 -20.56
CA LYS A 41 -1.72 -10.71 -20.03
C LYS A 41 -1.44 -12.21 -20.11
N ALA A 42 -2.40 -13.07 -19.76
CA ALA A 42 -2.21 -14.51 -19.76
C ALA A 42 -1.86 -15.05 -21.16
N LEU A 43 -2.60 -14.62 -22.18
CA LEU A 43 -2.34 -15.00 -23.58
C LEU A 43 -0.98 -14.47 -24.05
N LEU A 44 -0.62 -13.24 -23.66
CA LEU A 44 0.69 -12.67 -23.96
C LEU A 44 1.82 -13.52 -23.37
N LEU A 45 1.70 -13.94 -22.10
CA LEU A 45 2.72 -14.75 -21.43
C LEU A 45 2.85 -16.12 -22.09
N GLU A 46 1.74 -16.79 -22.39
CA GLU A 46 1.73 -18.09 -23.08
C GLU A 46 2.38 -17.98 -24.47
N TRP A 47 2.11 -16.90 -25.19
CA TRP A 47 2.73 -16.64 -26.49
C TRP A 47 4.25 -16.45 -26.40
N ILE A 48 4.71 -15.72 -25.38
CA ILE A 48 6.14 -15.51 -25.13
C ILE A 48 6.81 -16.84 -24.77
N LEU A 49 6.23 -17.61 -23.85
CA LEU A 49 6.79 -18.92 -23.46
C LEU A 49 6.87 -19.90 -24.65
N ALA A 50 5.91 -19.84 -25.58
CA ALA A 50 5.90 -20.71 -26.74
C ALA A 50 6.88 -20.32 -27.86
N ARG A 51 7.31 -19.05 -27.93
CA ARG A 51 8.06 -18.51 -29.09
C ARG A 51 9.33 -17.75 -28.75
N ALA A 52 9.64 -17.55 -27.47
CA ALA A 52 10.84 -16.85 -27.07
C ALA A 52 12.08 -17.64 -27.48
N ASP A 53 13.03 -16.95 -28.11
CA ASP A 53 14.37 -17.46 -28.34
C ASP A 53 15.19 -17.44 -27.04
N VAL A 54 16.28 -18.19 -27.02
CA VAL A 54 17.17 -18.30 -25.86
C VAL A 54 17.69 -16.92 -25.41
N GLY A 55 18.02 -16.04 -26.36
CA GLY A 55 18.51 -14.70 -26.03
C GLY A 55 17.44 -13.80 -25.41
N LEU A 56 16.18 -13.96 -25.81
CA LEU A 56 15.06 -13.27 -25.17
C LEU A 56 14.76 -13.83 -23.77
N ILE A 57 14.86 -15.16 -23.58
CA ILE A 57 14.68 -15.81 -22.28
C ILE A 57 15.74 -15.30 -21.28
N GLU A 58 17.01 -15.25 -21.68
CA GLU A 58 18.10 -14.73 -20.85
C GLU A 58 17.89 -13.25 -20.49
N THR A 59 17.45 -12.45 -21.46
CA THR A 59 17.16 -11.02 -21.25
C THR A 59 16.03 -10.83 -20.23
N LEU A 60 14.93 -11.58 -20.38
CA LEU A 60 13.79 -11.54 -19.47
C LEU A 60 14.20 -11.99 -18.06
N ALA A 61 14.95 -13.09 -17.95
CA ALA A 61 15.45 -13.60 -16.68
C ALA A 61 16.33 -12.56 -15.97
N ALA A 62 17.25 -11.91 -16.68
CA ALA A 62 18.11 -10.86 -16.12
C ALA A 62 17.30 -9.68 -15.57
N VAL A 63 16.31 -9.21 -16.33
CA VAL A 63 15.44 -8.10 -15.90
C VAL A 63 14.59 -8.48 -14.69
N ILE A 64 14.07 -9.71 -14.66
CA ILE A 64 13.31 -10.22 -13.51
C ILE A 64 14.17 -10.23 -12.25
N GLN A 65 15.41 -10.73 -12.33
CA GLN A 65 16.33 -10.77 -11.19
C GLN A 65 16.63 -9.36 -10.65
N VAL A 66 16.93 -8.40 -11.54
CA VAL A 66 17.17 -7.00 -11.15
C VAL A 66 15.94 -6.42 -10.45
N LYS A 67 14.74 -6.68 -10.97
CA LYS A 67 13.50 -6.14 -10.41
C LYS A 67 13.15 -6.77 -9.06
N LEU A 68 13.42 -8.06 -8.88
CA LEU A 68 13.24 -8.74 -7.59
C LEU A 68 14.19 -8.17 -6.54
N ALA A 69 15.46 -7.96 -6.89
CA ALA A 69 16.45 -7.34 -6.00
C ALA A 69 16.03 -5.90 -5.61
N ASP A 70 15.56 -5.09 -6.58
CA ASP A 70 15.08 -3.73 -6.32
C ASP A 70 13.84 -3.72 -5.43
N ARG A 71 12.88 -4.63 -5.65
CA ARG A 71 11.69 -4.78 -4.77
C ARG A 71 12.08 -5.11 -3.34
N LEU A 72 13.05 -6.00 -3.14
CA LEU A 72 13.53 -6.36 -1.80
C LEU A 72 14.20 -5.15 -1.12
N SER A 73 15.10 -4.45 -1.83
CA SER A 73 15.76 -3.25 -1.31
C SER A 73 14.77 -2.16 -0.94
N LYS A 74 13.79 -1.85 -1.81
CA LYS A 74 12.73 -0.88 -1.54
C LYS A 74 11.89 -1.26 -0.32
N ARG A 75 11.58 -2.54 -0.15
CA ARG A 75 10.82 -3.04 1.01
C ARG A 75 11.61 -2.83 2.31
N GLU A 76 12.92 -3.09 2.31
CA GLU A 76 13.78 -2.85 3.46
C GLU A 76 13.89 -1.36 3.79
N GLN A 77 14.09 -0.52 2.78
CA GLN A 77 14.13 0.93 2.95
C GLN A 77 12.81 1.47 3.52
N GLN A 78 11.67 0.99 3.03
CA GLN A 78 10.36 1.39 3.54
C GLN A 78 10.16 0.97 5.00
N LYS A 79 10.57 -0.25 5.38
CA LYS A 79 10.54 -0.70 6.77
C LYS A 79 11.37 0.21 7.70
N ARG A 80 12.57 0.60 7.25
CA ARG A 80 13.43 1.52 8.01
C ARG A 80 12.75 2.89 8.19
N LYS A 81 12.22 3.47 7.11
CA LYS A 81 11.48 4.75 7.15
C LYS A 81 10.28 4.71 8.09
N ASN A 82 9.46 3.65 8.03
CA ASN A 82 8.31 3.50 8.92
C ASN A 82 8.74 3.42 10.39
N THR A 83 9.81 2.69 10.68
CA THR A 83 10.35 2.56 12.05
C THR A 83 10.85 3.90 12.57
N GLU A 84 11.54 4.67 11.73
CA GLU A 84 12.03 6.00 12.08
C GLU A 84 10.89 7.00 12.30
N GLN A 85 9.86 6.99 11.45
CA GLN A 85 8.67 7.83 11.60
C GLN A 85 7.94 7.54 12.90
N VAL A 86 7.71 6.25 13.23
CA VAL A 86 7.07 5.85 14.49
C VAL A 86 7.91 6.29 15.69
N ARG A 87 9.25 6.16 15.62
CA ARG A 87 10.14 6.62 16.68
C ARG A 87 10.08 8.14 16.87
N SER A 88 10.04 8.90 15.77
CA SER A 88 9.90 10.35 15.79
C SER A 88 8.58 10.78 16.43
N GLN A 89 7.46 10.19 16.02
CA GLN A 89 6.14 10.44 16.60
C GLN A 89 6.11 10.16 18.11
N ARG A 90 6.67 9.03 18.54
CA ARG A 90 6.75 8.70 19.98
C ARG A 90 7.59 9.70 20.77
N LYS A 91 8.69 10.21 20.18
CA LYS A 91 9.51 11.24 20.81
C LYS A 91 8.75 12.55 20.93
N ALA A 92 8.07 12.98 19.87
CA ALA A 92 7.25 14.19 19.86
C ALA A 92 6.13 14.12 20.92
N ALA A 93 5.36 13.03 20.92
CA ALA A 93 4.30 12.82 21.91
C ALA A 93 4.82 12.80 23.36
N ARG A 94 6.03 12.26 23.60
CA ARG A 94 6.65 12.29 24.92
C ARG A 94 7.06 13.70 25.34
N VAL A 95 7.60 14.50 24.43
CA VAL A 95 7.97 15.90 24.70
C VAL A 95 6.72 16.70 25.03
N GLU A 96 5.67 16.57 24.22
CA GLU A 96 4.38 17.23 24.45
C GLU A 96 3.78 16.85 25.81
N ALA A 97 3.80 15.55 26.17
CA ALA A 97 3.31 15.10 27.47
C ALA A 97 4.13 15.64 28.65
N ILE A 98 5.44 15.85 28.48
CA ILE A 98 6.29 16.47 29.50
C ILE A 98 5.95 17.96 29.62
N GLU A 99 5.84 18.67 28.50
CA GLU A 99 5.49 20.09 28.46
C GLU A 99 4.13 20.36 29.08
N GLN A 100 3.12 19.52 28.78
CA GLN A 100 1.80 19.59 29.39
C GLN A 100 1.86 19.37 30.90
N ARG A 101 2.70 18.43 31.38
CA ARG A 101 2.88 18.19 32.83
C ARG A 101 3.62 19.33 33.53
N THR A 102 4.61 19.94 32.88
CA THR A 102 5.38 21.05 33.49
C THR A 102 4.60 22.35 33.51
N ASN A 103 3.70 22.56 32.56
CA ASN A 103 2.84 23.76 32.50
C ASN A 103 1.55 23.61 33.29
N HIS A 104 1.28 22.44 33.87
CA HIS A 104 0.11 22.21 34.70
C HIS A 104 0.40 22.63 36.14
N ASP A 105 -0.28 23.67 36.62
CA ASP A 105 -0.26 24.03 38.04
C ASP A 105 -1.13 23.04 38.82
N PRO A 106 -0.54 22.15 39.65
CA PRO A 106 -1.30 21.15 40.39
C PRO A 106 -2.25 21.77 41.42
N ASN A 107 -2.07 23.03 41.79
CA ASN A 107 -2.97 23.72 42.72
C ASN A 107 -4.32 24.08 42.08
N LEU A 108 -4.37 24.19 40.74
CA LEU A 108 -5.59 24.52 40.01
C LEU A 108 -6.42 23.28 39.63
N TYR A 109 -5.99 22.08 40.01
CA TYR A 109 -6.61 20.82 39.55
C TYR A 109 -8.06 20.64 40.04
N LEU A 110 -8.40 21.20 41.21
CA LEU A 110 -9.76 21.16 41.77
C LEU A 110 -10.55 22.44 41.52
N ASP A 111 -9.93 23.44 40.90
CA ASP A 111 -10.61 24.69 40.58
C ASP A 111 -11.55 24.46 39.40
N LEU A 112 -12.77 24.94 39.53
CA LEU A 112 -13.68 24.94 38.40
C LEU A 112 -13.18 25.94 37.35
N PRO A 113 -13.23 25.58 36.06
CA PRO A 113 -12.94 26.54 35.00
C PRO A 113 -13.90 27.73 35.09
N SER A 114 -13.41 28.92 34.74
CA SER A 114 -14.28 30.10 34.63
C SER A 114 -15.30 29.91 33.50
N GLU A 115 -16.39 30.68 33.56
CA GLU A 115 -17.45 30.64 32.55
C GLU A 115 -16.91 30.91 31.14
N ASP A 116 -15.96 31.84 31.00
CA ASP A 116 -15.28 32.14 29.73
C ASP A 116 -14.44 30.97 29.18
N VAL A 117 -13.81 30.18 30.06
CA VAL A 117 -13.05 28.99 29.67
C VAL A 117 -14.02 27.90 29.22
N LEU A 118 -15.09 27.70 29.98
CA LEU A 118 -16.13 26.72 29.68
C LEU A 118 -16.79 27.02 28.32
N HIS A 119 -17.14 28.29 28.06
CA HIS A 119 -17.70 28.73 26.79
C HIS A 119 -16.75 28.44 25.61
N ARG A 120 -15.47 28.80 25.72
CA ARG A 120 -14.47 28.52 24.68
C ARG A 120 -14.29 27.02 24.41
N CYS A 121 -14.34 26.19 25.45
CA CYS A 121 -14.31 24.74 25.28
C CYS A 121 -15.53 24.23 24.49
N TYR A 122 -16.72 24.76 24.76
CA TYR A 122 -17.92 24.43 23.98
C TYR A 122 -17.81 24.89 22.52
N GLU A 123 -17.35 26.11 22.27
CA GLU A 123 -17.11 26.61 20.91
C GLU A 123 -16.15 25.71 20.14
N SER A 124 -15.01 25.36 20.76
CA SER A 124 -14.00 24.48 20.16
C SER A 124 -14.54 23.09 19.88
N TYR A 125 -15.35 22.54 20.80
CA TYR A 125 -16.00 21.25 20.62
C TYR A 125 -16.99 21.28 19.46
N ILE A 126 -17.85 22.30 19.41
CA ILE A 126 -18.84 22.48 18.35
C ILE A 126 -18.13 22.66 17.00
N GLU A 127 -17.08 23.46 16.92
CA GLU A 127 -16.31 23.65 15.69
C GLU A 127 -15.72 22.31 15.19
N ALA A 128 -15.05 21.56 16.08
CA ALA A 128 -14.43 20.28 15.75
C ALA A 128 -15.44 19.17 15.38
N THR A 129 -16.67 19.24 15.90
CA THR A 129 -17.72 18.23 15.68
C THR A 129 -18.83 18.69 14.73
N SER A 130 -18.80 19.95 14.29
CA SER A 130 -19.78 20.49 13.35
C SER A 130 -19.71 19.76 12.01
N ASP A 131 -20.84 19.72 11.29
CA ASP A 131 -20.93 19.11 9.96
C ASP A 131 -19.85 19.58 8.98
N ALA A 132 -19.32 20.80 9.16
CA ALA A 132 -18.21 21.31 8.36
C ALA A 132 -16.92 20.49 8.54
N ALA A 133 -16.63 20.01 9.75
CA ALA A 133 -15.51 19.12 10.04
C ALA A 133 -15.81 17.66 9.65
N VAL A 134 -17.06 17.21 9.80
CA VAL A 134 -17.50 15.83 9.46
C VAL A 134 -17.61 15.59 7.95
N LYS A 135 -17.75 16.65 7.14
CA LYS A 135 -17.73 16.55 5.65
C LYS A 135 -16.50 15.84 5.09
N LEU A 136 -15.37 15.86 5.81
CA LEU A 136 -14.11 15.22 5.37
C LEU A 136 -13.91 13.80 5.93
N SER A 137 -14.71 13.36 6.90
CA SER A 137 -14.58 12.03 7.49
C SER A 137 -15.87 11.60 8.18
N ILE A 138 -16.58 10.68 7.54
CA ILE A 138 -17.76 10.03 8.13
C ILE A 138 -17.26 8.89 9.03
N CYS A 139 -17.78 8.80 10.25
CA CYS A 139 -17.48 7.68 11.15
C CYS A 139 -17.87 6.35 10.47
N ALA A 140 -17.11 5.26 10.63
CA ALA A 140 -17.38 4.01 9.91
C ALA A 140 -18.80 3.45 10.12
N VAL A 141 -19.41 3.72 11.28
CA VAL A 141 -20.81 3.37 11.61
C VAL A 141 -21.78 4.25 10.80
N CYS A 142 -21.58 5.55 10.85
CA CYS A 142 -22.35 6.56 10.14
C CYS A 142 -22.25 6.35 8.61
N ALA A 143 -21.08 5.94 8.11
CA ALA A 143 -20.84 5.62 6.70
C ALA A 143 -21.62 4.38 6.28
N ARG A 144 -21.67 3.35 7.14
CA ARG A 144 -22.48 2.15 6.90
C ARG A 144 -23.98 2.45 6.82
N GLU A 145 -24.47 3.46 7.54
CA GLU A 145 -25.89 3.84 7.53
C GLU A 145 -26.26 4.81 6.41
N LEU A 146 -25.33 5.69 6.00
CA LEU A 146 -25.59 6.74 5.01
C LEU A 146 -25.22 6.35 3.57
N ILE A 147 -24.35 5.37 3.36
CA ILE A 147 -23.98 4.90 2.02
C ILE A 147 -25.09 3.97 1.50
N PRO A 148 -25.76 4.29 0.39
CA PRO A 148 -26.65 3.35 -0.29
C PRO A 148 -25.89 2.06 -0.58
N LYS A 149 -26.54 0.90 -0.45
CA LYS A 149 -26.02 -0.48 -0.59
C LYS A 149 -25.20 -0.81 -1.87
N ASP A 150 -24.88 0.16 -2.71
CA ASP A 150 -24.17 -0.01 -3.98
C ASP A 150 -22.64 -0.11 -3.83
N ASP A 151 -22.06 0.21 -2.67
CA ASP A 151 -20.67 -0.16 -2.41
C ASP A 151 -20.63 -1.65 -2.07
N SER A 152 -19.89 -2.42 -2.88
CA SER A 152 -19.75 -3.87 -2.85
C SER A 152 -19.12 -4.38 -1.54
N VAL A 153 -19.86 -4.32 -0.44
CA VAL A 153 -19.45 -4.86 0.86
C VAL A 153 -19.67 -6.37 0.83
N SER A 154 -18.59 -7.14 0.77
CA SER A 154 -18.62 -8.59 0.96
C SER A 154 -18.73 -8.91 2.45
N ASN A 155 -19.86 -9.46 2.88
CA ASN A 155 -19.98 -10.07 4.21
C ASN A 155 -19.24 -11.41 4.20
N ILE A 156 -18.23 -11.56 5.05
CA ILE A 156 -17.49 -12.81 5.26
C ILE A 156 -17.83 -13.29 6.68
N ALA A 157 -18.24 -14.55 6.82
CA ALA A 157 -18.52 -15.12 8.13
C ALA A 157 -17.20 -15.29 8.91
N LEU A 158 -17.23 -15.09 10.22
CA LEU A 158 -16.05 -15.25 11.08
C LEU A 158 -15.40 -16.65 10.96
N SER A 159 -16.21 -17.69 10.71
CA SER A 159 -15.75 -19.06 10.45
C SER A 159 -14.89 -19.22 9.20
N ASP A 160 -14.99 -18.28 8.27
CA ASP A 160 -14.33 -18.37 6.96
C ASP A 160 -12.97 -17.64 6.97
N ILE A 161 -12.57 -17.07 8.11
CA ILE A 161 -11.29 -16.40 8.32
C ILE A 161 -10.27 -17.45 8.79
N PRO A 162 -9.20 -17.75 8.02
CA PRO A 162 -8.21 -18.71 8.45
C PRO A 162 -7.47 -18.22 9.71
N ASN A 163 -7.31 -19.12 10.70
CA ASN A 163 -6.70 -18.90 12.02
C ASN A 163 -7.53 -18.13 13.07
N THR A 164 -8.85 -18.28 13.08
CA THR A 164 -9.64 -18.07 14.30
C THR A 164 -9.57 -19.25 15.25
#